data_AF-A0A9X1I9J8-F1
#
_entry.id   AF-A0A9X1I9J8-F1
#
_cell.length_a   1.000
_cell.length_b   1.000
_cell.length_c   1.000
_cell.angle_alpha   90.00
_cell.angle_beta   90.00
_cell.angle_gamma   90.00
#
_symmetry.space_group_name_H-M   'P 1'
#
loop_
_entity.id
_entity.type
_entity.pdbx_description
1 polymer ?
#
loop_
_entity_poly.entity_id
_entity_poly.type
_entity_poly.pdbx_seq_one_letter_code
_entity_poly.pdbx_strand_id
1 'polypeptide(L)'
;MLRRVLLAALVGLLAQPALAQSGDPSFRIVNNTPNVINEVYASPANQQTWGHDRLGSEVVPPGGRHIIRLPQDGNCLYDVRVVFQGGAAPEERRNLNTCGMTDLVFGGGGAAPRGAAQGNPSFNLVNQSGRVIEEFYASPSSQQSWGPDRLGEAVVAPGTNFAVRLPQGECTYDLRWVWQGGEAQERRSVNACSMTNYVVR
;
A
#
# COMPACT_ATOMS: atom_id res chain seq x y z
N MET A 1 -10.90 -74.54 3.33
CA MET A 1 -11.06 -73.51 4.38
C MET A 1 -9.82 -72.60 4.34
N LEU A 2 -9.91 -71.44 3.66
CA LEU A 2 -8.79 -70.48 3.53
C LEU A 2 -8.77 -69.55 4.75
N ARG A 3 -7.74 -69.63 5.59
CA ARG A 3 -7.53 -68.69 6.72
C ARG A 3 -6.54 -67.61 6.27
N ARG A 4 -7.07 -66.41 6.03
CA ARG A 4 -6.36 -65.25 5.48
C ARG A 4 -5.42 -64.62 6.52
N VAL A 5 -4.21 -64.31 6.08
CA VAL A 5 -3.18 -63.54 6.78
C VAL A 5 -3.66 -62.09 6.95
N LEU A 6 -3.57 -61.53 8.16
CA LEU A 6 -3.80 -60.11 8.43
C LEU A 6 -2.45 -59.41 8.62
N LEU A 7 -2.06 -58.60 7.64
CA LEU A 7 -0.97 -57.62 7.76
C LEU A 7 -1.46 -56.43 8.60
N ALA A 8 -0.76 -56.11 9.68
CA ALA A 8 -0.94 -54.86 10.42
C ALA A 8 -0.06 -53.78 9.78
N ALA A 9 -0.65 -52.86 9.04
CA ALA A 9 0.01 -51.67 8.54
C ALA A 9 -0.18 -50.52 9.56
N LEU A 10 0.89 -50.15 10.28
CA LEU A 10 0.91 -48.92 11.08
C LEU A 10 1.02 -47.72 10.15
N VAL A 11 -0.06 -46.94 10.05
CA VAL A 11 -0.08 -45.64 9.37
C VAL A 11 0.35 -44.59 10.39
N GLY A 12 1.58 -44.08 10.27
CA GLY A 12 2.05 -42.94 11.05
C GLY A 12 1.38 -41.65 10.59
N LEU A 13 0.61 -41.00 11.47
CA LEU A 13 0.09 -39.66 11.23
C LEU A 13 1.25 -38.65 11.28
N LEU A 14 1.68 -38.17 10.13
CA LEU A 14 2.52 -36.99 10.04
C LEU A 14 1.63 -35.77 10.33
N ALA A 15 1.72 -35.24 11.56
CA ALA A 15 1.14 -33.95 11.89
C ALA A 15 1.87 -32.87 11.06
N GLN A 16 1.21 -32.36 10.03
CA GLN A 16 1.71 -31.20 9.29
C GLN A 16 1.60 -29.97 10.20
N PRO A 17 2.63 -29.13 10.30
CA PRO A 17 2.51 -27.86 10.99
C PRO A 17 1.47 -27.02 10.25
N ALA A 18 0.34 -26.72 10.90
CA ALA A 18 -0.57 -25.71 10.42
C ALA A 18 0.18 -24.37 10.48
N LEU A 19 0.43 -23.78 9.31
CA LEU A 19 0.83 -22.37 9.25
C LEU A 19 -0.32 -21.58 9.87
N ALA A 20 -0.12 -21.08 11.09
CA ALA A 20 -1.03 -20.11 11.69
C ALA A 20 -1.00 -18.87 10.78
N GLN A 21 -2.01 -18.74 9.91
CA GLN A 21 -2.31 -17.46 9.29
C GLN A 21 -2.62 -16.53 10.46
N SER A 22 -1.71 -15.62 10.79
CA SER A 22 -1.94 -14.66 11.85
C SER A 22 -3.19 -13.86 11.47
N GLY A 23 -4.32 -14.16 12.11
CA GLY A 23 -5.59 -13.44 11.95
C GLY A 23 -5.56 -12.05 12.60
N ASP A 24 -4.39 -11.40 12.63
CA ASP A 24 -4.24 -10.05 13.11
C ASP A 24 -4.85 -9.10 12.06
N PRO A 25 -5.96 -8.41 12.38
CA PRO A 25 -6.57 -7.48 11.44
C PRO A 25 -5.81 -6.15 11.38
N SER A 26 -4.78 -5.94 12.20
CA SER A 26 -4.01 -4.69 12.21
C SER A 26 -3.30 -4.45 10.87
N PHE A 27 -3.38 -3.23 10.38
CA PHE A 27 -2.79 -2.81 9.11
C PHE A 27 -2.13 -1.43 9.26
N ARG A 28 -1.25 -1.08 8.33
CA ARG A 28 -0.63 0.24 8.27
C ARG A 28 -1.42 1.16 7.35
N ILE A 29 -1.84 2.31 7.84
CA ILE A 29 -2.35 3.35 6.97
C ILE A 29 -1.18 4.10 6.33
N VAL A 30 -1.30 4.42 5.05
CA VAL A 30 -0.31 5.22 4.32
C VAL A 30 -1.01 6.41 3.69
N ASN A 31 -0.54 7.59 4.05
CA ASN A 31 -1.05 8.83 3.50
C ASN A 31 -0.30 9.19 2.22
N ASN A 32 -0.89 8.84 1.08
CA ASN A 32 -0.44 9.26 -0.23
C ASN A 32 -1.31 10.41 -0.78
N THR A 33 -1.95 11.19 0.08
CA THR A 33 -2.68 12.39 -0.29
C THR A 33 -1.82 13.63 0.00
N PRO A 34 -2.13 14.80 -0.60
CA PRO A 34 -1.45 16.05 -0.26
C PRO A 34 -1.86 16.63 1.12
N ASN A 35 -2.89 16.09 1.76
CA ASN A 35 -3.42 16.60 3.02
C ASN A 35 -2.97 15.74 4.20
N VAL A 36 -2.77 16.33 5.38
CA VAL A 36 -2.51 15.56 6.61
C VAL A 36 -3.77 14.77 6.98
N ILE A 37 -3.64 13.47 7.29
CA ILE A 37 -4.72 12.70 7.92
C ILE A 37 -4.70 13.01 9.42
N ASN A 38 -5.78 13.61 9.90
CA ASN A 38 -5.96 14.03 11.29
C ASN A 38 -6.58 12.93 12.15
N GLU A 39 -7.49 12.13 11.59
CA GLU A 39 -8.19 11.06 12.32
C GLU A 39 -8.32 9.82 11.43
N VAL A 40 -8.27 8.64 12.06
CA VAL A 40 -8.52 7.36 11.41
C VAL A 40 -9.51 6.56 12.25
N TYR A 41 -10.61 6.17 11.63
CA TYR A 41 -11.62 5.31 12.22
C TYR A 41 -11.60 3.94 11.55
N ALA A 42 -11.79 2.90 12.35
CA ALA A 42 -11.89 1.53 11.86
C ALA A 42 -12.89 0.74 12.71
N SER A 43 -13.97 0.28 12.06
CA SER A 43 -15.07 -0.46 12.66
C SER A 43 -15.34 -1.74 11.87
N PRO A 44 -15.80 -2.83 12.52
CA PRO A 44 -16.30 -4.00 11.79
C PRO A 44 -17.33 -3.58 10.73
N ALA A 45 -17.28 -4.20 9.55
CA ALA A 45 -18.08 -3.80 8.39
C ALA A 45 -19.61 -3.95 8.59
N ASN A 46 -20.02 -4.69 9.63
CA ASN A 46 -21.42 -4.84 10.02
C ASN A 46 -21.89 -3.78 11.04
N GLN A 47 -21.02 -2.88 11.48
CA GLN A 47 -21.35 -1.79 12.40
C GLN A 47 -21.63 -0.49 11.65
N GLN A 48 -22.66 0.23 12.09
CA GLN A 48 -23.04 1.52 11.51
C GLN A 48 -22.29 2.70 12.13
N THR A 49 -21.63 2.49 13.27
CA THR A 49 -20.88 3.52 14.01
C THR A 49 -19.38 3.30 13.90
N TRP A 50 -18.64 4.37 13.67
CA TRP A 50 -17.18 4.35 13.47
C TRP A 50 -16.36 4.07 14.73
N GLY A 51 -16.91 4.35 15.92
CA GLY A 51 -16.17 4.25 17.18
C GLY A 51 -15.23 5.43 17.41
N HIS A 52 -14.13 5.19 18.13
CA HIS A 52 -13.14 6.20 18.47
C HIS A 52 -12.07 6.36 17.38
N ASP A 53 -11.47 7.54 17.31
CA ASP A 53 -10.27 7.78 16.51
C ASP A 53 -9.11 6.89 17.01
N ARG A 54 -8.46 6.23 16.07
CA ARG A 54 -7.37 5.29 16.29
C ARG A 54 -5.99 5.97 16.29
N LEU A 55 -5.88 7.24 15.88
CA LEU A 55 -4.62 8.00 15.94
C LEU A 55 -4.40 8.68 17.30
N GLY A 56 -5.48 9.07 17.99
CA GLY A 56 -5.40 9.76 19.27
C GLY A 56 -4.87 11.18 19.10
N SER A 57 -3.65 11.45 19.55
CA SER A 57 -2.98 12.74 19.37
C SER A 57 -1.99 12.78 18.20
N GLU A 58 -1.79 11.64 17.52
CA GLU A 58 -0.90 11.56 16.36
C GLU A 58 -1.63 11.97 15.07
N VAL A 59 -0.86 12.30 14.03
CA VAL A 59 -1.36 12.58 12.68
C VAL A 59 -0.50 11.86 11.66
N VAL A 60 -1.03 11.62 10.46
CA VAL A 60 -0.27 11.04 9.35
C VAL A 60 -0.06 12.11 8.27
N PRO A 61 1.12 12.76 8.20
CA PRO A 61 1.38 13.78 7.18
C PRO A 61 1.46 13.16 5.77
N PRO A 62 1.43 13.97 4.69
CA PRO A 62 1.69 13.48 3.34
C PRO A 62 2.99 12.67 3.27
N GLY A 63 2.94 11.49 2.64
CA GLY A 63 4.03 10.50 2.61
C GLY A 63 4.25 9.73 3.91
N GLY A 64 3.52 10.06 4.97
CA GLY A 64 3.56 9.43 6.28
C GLY A 64 2.83 8.10 6.36
N ARG A 65 3.05 7.37 7.45
CA ARG A 65 2.41 6.08 7.73
C ARG A 65 2.21 5.86 9.23
N HIS A 66 1.16 5.15 9.60
CA HIS A 66 0.87 4.80 11.00
C HIS A 66 0.21 3.42 11.10
N ILE A 67 0.49 2.67 12.17
CA ILE A 67 -0.08 1.31 12.36
C ILE A 67 -1.41 1.42 13.11
N ILE A 68 -2.49 1.02 12.45
CA ILE A 68 -3.81 0.90 13.04
C ILE A 68 -3.92 -0.47 13.69
N ARG A 69 -3.97 -0.48 15.03
CA ARG A 69 -4.11 -1.69 15.83
C ARG A 69 -5.58 -2.03 16.01
N LEU A 70 -5.96 -3.25 15.63
CA LEU A 70 -7.32 -3.74 15.73
C LEU A 70 -7.40 -4.93 16.72
N PRO A 71 -8.56 -5.16 17.36
CA PRO A 71 -8.74 -6.31 18.24
C PRO A 71 -8.52 -7.62 17.48
N GLN A 72 -7.79 -8.56 18.09
CA GLN A 72 -7.59 -9.91 17.54
C GLN A 72 -8.73 -10.84 17.98
N ASP A 73 -9.96 -10.48 17.62
CA ASP A 73 -11.19 -11.21 17.95
C ASP A 73 -11.63 -12.18 16.85
N GLY A 74 -10.84 -12.31 15.78
CA GLY A 74 -11.14 -13.13 14.62
C GLY A 74 -11.97 -12.43 13.54
N ASN A 75 -12.38 -11.17 13.74
CA ASN A 75 -12.99 -10.37 12.68
C ASN A 75 -11.93 -9.90 11.67
N CYS A 76 -12.26 -10.00 10.39
CA CYS A 76 -11.38 -9.58 9.30
C CYS A 76 -12.01 -8.51 8.41
N LEU A 77 -13.32 -8.31 8.49
CA LEU A 77 -14.03 -7.36 7.64
C LEU A 77 -14.22 -6.05 8.40
N TYR A 78 -13.57 -5.00 7.90
CA TYR A 78 -13.68 -3.66 8.47
C TYR A 78 -13.98 -2.63 7.41
N ASP A 79 -14.64 -1.58 7.86
CA ASP A 79 -14.68 -0.31 7.19
C ASP A 79 -13.64 0.61 7.81
N VAL A 80 -13.03 1.47 6.99
CA VAL A 80 -12.06 2.47 7.42
C VAL A 80 -12.46 3.83 6.89
N ARG A 81 -12.37 4.85 7.74
CA ARG A 81 -12.60 6.25 7.37
C ARG A 81 -11.43 7.10 7.83
N VAL A 82 -11.02 8.04 6.99
CA VAL A 82 -10.02 9.06 7.32
C VAL A 82 -10.65 10.43 7.27
N VAL A 83 -10.23 11.28 8.20
CA VAL A 83 -10.57 12.72 8.20
C VAL A 83 -9.28 13.48 7.98
N PHE A 84 -9.27 14.38 7.01
CA PHE A 84 -8.11 15.21 6.71
C PHE A 84 -8.13 16.50 7.53
N GLN A 85 -6.95 16.99 7.87
CA GLN A 85 -6.77 18.33 8.41
C GLN A 85 -7.19 19.36 7.35
N GLY A 86 -7.74 20.50 7.80
CA GLY A 86 -8.12 21.59 6.90
C GLY A 86 -9.50 21.43 6.23
N GLY A 87 -10.30 20.44 6.65
CA GLY A 87 -11.71 20.33 6.25
C GLY A 87 -11.94 19.71 4.86
N ALA A 88 -10.94 19.10 4.25
CA ALA A 88 -11.15 18.28 3.06
C ALA A 88 -12.13 17.13 3.36
N ALA A 89 -12.90 16.73 2.35
CA ALA A 89 -13.92 15.70 2.51
C ALA A 89 -13.29 14.39 3.03
N PRO A 90 -13.91 13.72 4.02
CA PRO A 90 -13.40 12.45 4.52
C PRO A 90 -13.44 11.39 3.43
N GLU A 91 -12.46 10.50 3.44
CA GLU A 91 -12.44 9.33 2.56
C GLU A 91 -12.80 8.07 3.33
N GLU A 92 -13.55 7.19 2.70
CA GLU A 92 -13.96 5.91 3.28
C GLU A 92 -13.56 4.75 2.38
N ARG A 93 -13.31 3.60 3.00
CA ARG A 93 -13.09 2.31 2.35
C ARG A 93 -13.93 1.28 3.10
N ARG A 94 -14.80 0.60 2.37
CA ARG A 94 -15.81 -0.29 2.94
C ARG A 94 -15.50 -1.74 2.62
N ASN A 95 -15.89 -2.65 3.50
CA ASN A 95 -15.79 -4.11 3.35
C ASN A 95 -14.35 -4.60 3.05
N LEU A 96 -13.35 -4.01 3.70
CA LEU A 96 -11.97 -4.41 3.55
C LEU A 96 -11.70 -5.72 4.29
N ASN A 97 -11.10 -6.69 3.61
CA ASN A 97 -10.50 -7.84 4.27
C ASN A 97 -9.15 -7.44 4.90
N THR A 98 -9.23 -6.87 6.09
CA THR A 98 -8.07 -6.41 6.89
C THR A 98 -7.14 -7.53 7.31
N CYS A 99 -7.54 -8.81 7.31
CA CYS A 99 -6.66 -9.97 7.55
C CYS A 99 -5.89 -10.42 6.30
N GLY A 100 -6.25 -9.87 5.13
CA GLY A 100 -5.53 -10.08 3.87
C GLY A 100 -4.66 -8.90 3.39
N MET A 101 -4.55 -7.79 4.13
CA MET A 101 -3.77 -6.60 3.69
C MET A 101 -2.74 -6.09 4.71
N THR A 102 -1.58 -5.65 4.24
CA THR A 102 -0.57 -5.03 5.12
C THR A 102 -0.81 -3.53 5.24
N ASP A 103 -1.10 -2.90 4.10
CA ASP A 103 -1.17 -1.46 3.99
C ASP A 103 -2.51 -1.03 3.37
N LEU A 104 -3.08 0.05 3.89
CA LEU A 104 -4.21 0.75 3.31
C LEU A 104 -3.75 2.14 2.86
N VAL A 105 -3.68 2.34 1.55
CA VAL A 105 -3.16 3.57 0.94
C VAL A 105 -4.31 4.51 0.57
N PHE A 106 -4.22 5.76 1.02
CA PHE A 106 -5.12 6.85 0.62
C PHE A 106 -4.42 7.78 -0.36
N GLY A 107 -5.08 8.24 -1.42
CA GLY A 107 -4.47 9.08 -2.46
C GLY A 107 -3.78 8.33 -3.61
N GLY A 108 -4.02 7.03 -3.76
CA GLY A 108 -3.59 6.23 -4.92
C GLY A 108 -4.21 4.87 -4.75
N GLY A 109 -5.07 4.46 -5.69
CA GLY A 109 -6.17 3.53 -5.45
C GLY A 109 -5.81 2.13 -4.95
N GLY A 110 -5.95 1.86 -3.65
CA GLY A 110 -6.27 0.53 -3.12
C GLY A 110 -5.47 0.10 -1.88
N ALA A 111 -5.98 -0.93 -1.20
CA ALA A 111 -5.27 -1.63 -0.13
C ALA A 111 -4.25 -2.61 -0.73
N ALA A 112 -3.03 -2.64 -0.19
CA ALA A 112 -1.99 -3.56 -0.63
C ALA A 112 -2.11 -4.92 0.11
N PRO A 113 -2.13 -6.05 -0.60
CA PRO A 113 -2.31 -7.37 0.00
C PRO A 113 -1.14 -7.77 0.93
N ARG A 114 -1.42 -8.59 1.95
CA ARG A 114 -0.40 -9.27 2.76
C ARG A 114 0.33 -10.26 1.86
N GLY A 115 1.62 -10.03 1.65
CA GLY A 115 2.46 -10.85 0.76
C GLY A 115 2.87 -10.18 -0.54
N ALA A 116 2.44 -8.93 -0.81
CA ALA A 116 3.17 -8.07 -1.74
C ALA A 116 4.63 -8.04 -1.28
N ALA A 117 5.58 -8.36 -2.19
CA ALA A 117 7.00 -8.52 -1.86
C ALA A 117 7.46 -7.31 -1.06
N GLN A 118 7.71 -7.48 0.24
CA GLN A 118 8.07 -6.37 1.11
C GLN A 118 9.44 -5.82 0.68
N GLY A 119 9.43 -4.74 -0.09
CA GLY A 119 10.62 -4.00 -0.44
C GLY A 119 10.37 -2.51 -0.31
N ASN A 120 11.46 -1.75 -0.40
CA ASN A 120 11.41 -0.30 -0.50
C ASN A 120 11.33 0.10 -1.97
N PRO A 121 10.16 0.49 -2.50
CA PRO A 121 10.05 0.93 -3.89
C PRO A 121 10.53 2.37 -4.09
N SER A 122 11.08 3.04 -3.07
CA SER A 122 11.61 4.41 -3.24
C SER A 122 12.91 4.40 -4.06
N PHE A 123 13.02 5.35 -4.99
CA PHE A 123 14.18 5.50 -5.87
C PHE A 123 14.44 6.98 -6.17
N ASN A 124 15.59 7.30 -6.78
CA ASN A 124 15.83 8.65 -7.32
C ASN A 124 15.34 8.71 -8.77
N LEU A 125 14.47 9.66 -9.08
CA LEU A 125 14.14 10.06 -10.44
C LEU A 125 15.28 10.91 -10.98
N VAL A 126 16.00 10.45 -12.00
CA VAL A 126 17.13 11.13 -12.61
C VAL A 126 16.72 11.61 -14.00
N ASN A 127 16.80 12.91 -14.24
CA ASN A 127 16.50 13.49 -15.53
C ASN A 127 17.79 13.63 -16.36
N GLN A 128 18.03 12.69 -17.27
CA GLN A 128 19.13 12.74 -18.26
C GLN A 128 18.66 13.24 -19.63
N SER A 129 17.43 13.76 -19.72
CA SER A 129 16.92 14.38 -20.94
C SER A 129 17.33 15.86 -21.04
N GLY A 130 16.93 16.51 -22.15
CA GLY A 130 17.08 17.96 -22.33
C GLY A 130 15.88 18.80 -21.87
N ARG A 131 14.85 18.21 -21.24
CA ARG A 131 13.59 18.90 -20.87
C ARG A 131 13.31 18.80 -19.38
N VAL A 132 12.63 19.79 -18.81
CA VAL A 132 12.20 19.77 -17.39
C VAL A 132 11.05 18.79 -17.21
N ILE A 133 11.11 17.94 -16.17
CA ILE A 133 9.97 17.15 -15.70
C ILE A 133 9.20 18.02 -14.70
N GLU A 134 7.94 18.35 -15.02
CA GLU A 134 7.07 19.18 -14.17
C GLU A 134 6.22 18.35 -13.23
N GLU A 135 5.85 17.13 -13.61
CA GLU A 135 5.08 16.22 -12.75
C GLU A 135 5.63 14.79 -12.85
N PHE A 136 5.59 14.07 -11.74
CA PHE A 136 5.93 12.65 -11.67
C PHE A 136 4.90 11.89 -10.86
N TYR A 137 4.35 10.82 -11.43
CA TYR A 137 3.39 9.95 -10.79
C TYR A 137 3.95 8.54 -10.70
N ALA A 138 3.66 7.88 -9.58
CA ALA A 138 4.01 6.49 -9.34
C ALA A 138 2.88 5.83 -8.56
N SER A 139 2.31 4.77 -9.14
CA SER A 139 1.25 3.96 -8.54
C SER A 139 1.61 2.48 -8.64
N PRO A 140 1.32 1.65 -7.62
CA PRO A 140 1.42 0.21 -7.77
C PRO A 140 0.62 -0.26 -9.00
N SER A 141 1.14 -1.22 -9.76
CA SER A 141 0.50 -1.67 -11.01
C SER A 141 -0.84 -2.40 -10.78
N SER A 142 -1.16 -2.73 -9.52
CA SER A 142 -2.48 -3.22 -9.11
C SER A 142 -3.56 -2.11 -9.12
N GLN A 143 -3.16 -0.85 -9.17
CA GLN A 143 -4.03 0.32 -9.06
C GLN A 143 -4.39 0.89 -10.42
N GLN A 144 -5.64 1.37 -10.56
CA GLN A 144 -6.12 1.97 -11.81
C GLN A 144 -5.89 3.50 -11.88
N SER A 145 -5.56 4.14 -10.76
CA SER A 145 -5.34 5.59 -10.69
C SER A 145 -3.91 5.94 -10.28
N TRP A 146 -3.38 7.01 -10.87
CA TRP A 146 -1.99 7.46 -10.66
C TRP A 146 -1.70 8.03 -9.27
N GLY A 147 -2.72 8.52 -8.58
CA GLY A 147 -2.55 9.30 -7.35
C GLY A 147 -2.04 10.72 -7.62
N PRO A 148 -1.59 11.48 -6.59
CA PRO A 148 -1.05 12.81 -6.78
C PRO A 148 0.35 12.76 -7.38
N ASP A 149 0.76 13.92 -7.88
CA ASP A 149 2.14 14.19 -8.23
C ASP A 149 3.05 14.00 -7.01
N ARG A 150 4.21 13.40 -7.27
CA ARG A 150 5.27 13.09 -6.30
C ARG A 150 6.27 14.22 -6.14
N LEU A 151 6.30 15.19 -7.05
CA LEU A 151 7.19 16.34 -6.98
C LEU A 151 6.61 17.46 -6.10
N GLY A 152 5.28 17.59 -6.05
CA GLY A 152 4.60 18.64 -5.31
C GLY A 152 4.78 19.98 -6.01
N GLU A 153 5.42 20.94 -5.35
CA GLU A 153 5.78 22.23 -5.98
C GLU A 153 7.16 22.18 -6.67
N ALA A 154 7.88 21.07 -6.56
CA ALA A 154 9.20 20.91 -7.16
C ALA A 154 9.12 20.49 -8.63
N VAL A 155 10.23 20.68 -9.36
CA VAL A 155 10.43 20.17 -10.72
C VAL A 155 11.79 19.48 -10.82
N VAL A 156 11.98 18.59 -11.80
CA VAL A 156 13.28 17.95 -12.04
C VAL A 156 13.90 18.48 -13.33
N ALA A 157 14.83 19.43 -13.19
CA ALA A 157 15.56 20.03 -14.31
C ALA A 157 16.52 19.03 -15.00
N PRO A 158 16.89 19.27 -16.27
CA PRO A 158 17.93 18.49 -16.96
C PRO A 158 19.20 18.33 -16.12
N GLY A 159 19.73 17.11 -16.04
CA GLY A 159 20.94 16.77 -15.29
C GLY A 159 20.77 16.62 -13.78
N THR A 160 19.57 16.85 -13.25
CA THR A 160 19.28 16.77 -11.80
C THR A 160 18.54 15.48 -11.44
N ASN A 161 18.33 15.27 -10.13
CA ASN A 161 17.54 14.15 -9.63
C ASN A 161 16.64 14.58 -8.46
N PHE A 162 15.59 13.78 -8.23
CA PHE A 162 14.65 13.96 -7.13
C PHE A 162 14.40 12.62 -6.43
N ALA A 163 14.42 12.63 -5.09
CA ALA A 163 14.20 11.43 -4.31
C ALA A 163 12.68 11.13 -4.19
N VAL A 164 12.19 10.20 -5.00
CA VAL A 164 10.79 9.77 -4.95
C VAL A 164 10.60 8.83 -3.77
N ARG A 165 9.77 9.23 -2.81
CA ARG A 165 9.44 8.44 -1.62
C ARG A 165 8.10 7.75 -1.79
N LEU A 166 8.14 6.42 -1.77
CA LEU A 166 6.98 5.56 -1.99
C LEU A 166 6.68 4.69 -0.78
N PRO A 167 5.39 4.35 -0.56
CA PRO A 167 4.99 3.39 0.47
C PRO A 167 5.76 2.08 0.34
N GLN A 168 6.16 1.48 1.46
CA GLN A 168 6.64 0.09 1.44
C GLN A 168 5.47 -0.82 1.07
N GLY A 169 5.72 -1.90 0.35
CA GLY A 169 4.64 -2.79 -0.08
C GLY A 169 4.97 -3.38 -1.44
N GLU A 170 4.06 -3.23 -2.40
CA GLU A 170 4.27 -3.71 -3.77
C GLU A 170 5.60 -3.22 -4.35
N CYS A 171 6.22 -4.04 -5.19
CA CYS A 171 7.44 -3.67 -5.91
C CYS A 171 7.16 -3.32 -7.36
N THR A 172 6.02 -3.74 -7.89
CA THR A 172 5.65 -3.52 -9.29
C THR A 172 4.85 -2.22 -9.37
N TYR A 173 5.44 -1.20 -9.99
CA TYR A 173 4.88 0.13 -10.14
C TYR A 173 4.72 0.52 -11.60
N ASP A 174 3.67 1.27 -11.86
CA ASP A 174 3.53 2.07 -13.05
C ASP A 174 4.08 3.47 -12.75
N LEU A 175 4.84 4.02 -13.69
CA LEU A 175 5.44 5.35 -13.62
C LEU A 175 4.91 6.20 -14.77
N ARG A 176 4.62 7.47 -14.48
CA ARG A 176 4.23 8.47 -15.47
C ARG A 176 4.95 9.78 -15.17
N TRP A 177 5.46 10.45 -16.19
CA TRP A 177 6.06 11.77 -16.04
C TRP A 177 5.52 12.71 -17.11
N VAL A 178 5.36 13.98 -16.72
CA VAL A 178 4.88 15.04 -17.58
C VAL A 178 6.01 16.04 -17.76
N TRP A 179 6.36 16.29 -19.01
CA TRP A 179 7.35 17.28 -19.38
C TRP A 179 6.77 18.68 -19.27
N GLN A 180 7.66 19.66 -19.13
CA GLN A 180 7.31 21.04 -19.40
C GLN A 180 6.67 21.20 -20.78
N GLY A 181 5.48 21.78 -20.79
CA GLY A 181 4.59 21.88 -21.95
C GLY A 181 3.51 20.79 -22.04
N GLY A 182 3.43 19.88 -21.06
CA GLY A 182 2.27 18.99 -20.86
C GLY A 182 2.33 17.63 -21.57
N GLU A 183 3.39 17.34 -22.34
CA GLU A 183 3.55 16.00 -22.94
C GLU A 183 3.86 14.97 -21.84
N ALA A 184 3.11 13.86 -21.83
CA ALA A 184 3.27 12.80 -20.84
C ALA A 184 3.85 11.52 -21.44
N GLN A 185 4.64 10.80 -20.67
CA GLN A 185 5.14 9.47 -20.99
C GLN A 185 4.92 8.53 -19.81
N GLU A 186 4.79 7.23 -20.12
CA GLU A 186 4.51 6.20 -19.13
C GLU A 186 5.44 4.99 -19.28
N ARG A 187 5.73 4.32 -18.17
CA ARG A 187 6.26 2.96 -18.14
C ARG A 187 5.48 2.12 -17.15
N ARG A 188 5.07 0.94 -17.59
CA ARG A 188 4.24 0.01 -16.81
C ARG A 188 5.09 -1.11 -16.23
N SER A 189 4.66 -1.66 -15.10
CA SER A 189 5.21 -2.85 -14.47
C SER A 189 6.72 -2.78 -14.15
N VAL A 190 7.18 -1.62 -13.68
CA VAL A 190 8.56 -1.41 -13.25
C VAL A 190 8.79 -2.04 -11.87
N ASN A 191 9.85 -2.84 -11.72
CA ASN A 191 10.25 -3.33 -10.39
C ASN A 191 11.04 -2.25 -9.62
N ALA A 192 10.29 -1.46 -8.85
CA ALA A 192 10.78 -0.34 -8.06
C ALA A 192 11.68 -0.76 -6.88
N CYS A 193 11.51 -1.96 -6.34
CA CYS A 193 12.32 -2.43 -5.20
C CYS A 193 13.74 -2.85 -5.59
N SER A 194 13.96 -3.18 -6.86
CA SER A 194 15.28 -3.58 -7.38
C SER A 194 16.08 -2.41 -7.96
N MET A 195 15.59 -1.18 -7.84
CA MET A 195 16.21 -0.01 -8.47
C MET A 195 16.51 1.08 -7.45
N THR A 196 17.71 1.67 -7.59
CA THR A 196 18.08 2.88 -6.86
C THR A 196 17.74 4.14 -7.64
N ASN A 197 17.83 4.08 -8.97
CA ASN A 197 17.62 5.22 -9.85
C ASN A 197 16.69 4.83 -11.01
N TYR A 198 15.69 5.67 -11.28
CA TYR A 198 14.95 5.68 -12.53
C TYR A 198 15.52 6.77 -13.43
N VAL A 199 16.07 6.39 -14.59
CA VAL A 199 16.69 7.36 -15.50
C VAL A 199 15.76 7.64 -16.67
N VAL A 200 15.21 8.85 -16.69
CA VAL A 200 14.45 9.39 -17.83
C VAL A 200 15.44 9.98 -18.84
N ARG A 201 15.26 9.66 -20.12
CA ARG A 201 16.12 10.10 -21.23
C ARG A 201 15.31 10.79 -22.30
#